data_AF-A0A852M955-F1
#
_entry.id   AF-A0A852M955-F1
#
_cell.length_a   1.000
_cell.length_b   1.000
_cell.length_c   1.000
_cell.angle_alpha   90.00
_cell.angle_beta   90.00
_cell.angle_gamma   90.00
#
_symmetry.space_group_name_H-M   'P 1'
#
loop_
_entity.id
_entity.type
_entity.pdbx_description
1 polymer ?
#
loop_
_entity_poly.entity_id
_entity_poly.type
_entity_poly.pdbx_seq_one_letter_code
_entity_poly.pdbx_strand_id
1 'polypeptide(L)'
;ILVKGTVGDGFTGDIGLDDMSFLGCTLYNGNLPTIPTTTSGTSVPATLPMNNCTEKEFVCRASGHCIQMIQKCDFRPDCSDKSDESACVMEACDFEDKGLCGWHQPALEQMSGNYSIHITNTFKWQLGRGANLYPEQEQHCPSTDHTTCTEEGWYLFADSSNGEFGQTADIATPVISLTGPRCKIIFWNHMNGSTIGSLEVLCKSSNKTSKLWTQSGSQGPQWNRAEVFLGTRSNFQVIFRAKRGVSYMGDVAVDDITFEDCSPLLISDKPCTSEEFMCANKYCIPKNNLCDFVNDCADNSDESPSI
;
A
#
# COMPACT_ATOMS: atom_id res chain seq x y z
N ILE A 1 -35.42 18.41 7.14
CA ILE A 1 -34.39 17.79 8.00
C ILE A 1 -33.45 18.90 8.43
N LEU A 2 -33.23 19.08 9.73
CA LEU A 2 -32.32 20.11 10.23
C LEU A 2 -31.10 19.41 10.80
N VAL A 3 -29.96 19.58 10.13
CA VAL A 3 -28.67 19.15 10.65
C VAL A 3 -27.99 20.40 11.21
N LYS A 4 -27.81 20.43 12.53
CA LYS A 4 -27.16 21.55 13.23
C LYS A 4 -25.80 21.10 13.75
N GLY A 5 -24.74 21.66 13.18
CA GLY A 5 -23.40 21.59 13.75
C GLY A 5 -23.20 22.70 14.80
N THR A 6 -22.54 22.38 15.90
CA THR A 6 -22.12 23.37 16.89
C THR A 6 -20.62 23.19 17.09
N VAL A 7 -19.86 24.27 16.92
CA VAL A 7 -18.40 24.27 17.00
C VAL A 7 -17.97 24.27 18.48
N GLY A 8 -16.91 23.55 18.82
CA GLY A 8 -16.26 23.59 20.14
C GLY A 8 -15.11 24.61 20.20
N ASP A 9 -14.60 24.88 21.40
CA ASP A 9 -13.73 26.03 21.68
C ASP A 9 -12.26 25.87 21.21
N GLY A 10 -11.97 24.91 20.34
CA GLY A 10 -10.61 24.53 19.94
C GLY A 10 -10.45 24.24 18.45
N PHE A 11 -9.22 24.37 17.93
CA PHE A 11 -8.91 24.36 16.49
C PHE A 11 -8.81 22.96 15.86
N THR A 12 -9.08 21.90 16.61
CA THR A 12 -8.96 20.50 16.15
C THR A 12 -10.30 19.81 15.95
N GLY A 13 -11.41 20.56 15.96
CA GLY A 13 -12.76 20.02 15.86
C GLY A 13 -13.39 20.28 14.50
N ASP A 14 -13.21 19.35 13.56
CA ASP A 14 -13.89 19.39 12.27
C ASP A 14 -15.10 18.44 12.27
N ILE A 15 -16.20 18.88 11.64
CA ILE A 15 -17.39 18.06 11.43
C ILE A 15 -17.49 17.76 9.94
N GLY A 16 -17.20 16.50 9.57
CA GLY A 16 -17.46 15.97 8.24
C GLY A 16 -18.82 15.27 8.17
N LEU A 17 -19.54 15.50 7.08
CA LEU A 17 -20.74 14.75 6.73
C LEU A 17 -20.50 14.13 5.36
N ASP A 18 -20.74 12.83 5.24
CA ASP A 18 -20.65 12.13 3.97
C ASP A 18 -21.81 11.11 3.86
N ASP A 19 -22.24 10.83 2.63
CA ASP A 19 -23.28 9.86 2.27
C ASP A 19 -24.65 9.97 2.99
N MET A 20 -25.35 11.10 2.79
CA MET A 20 -26.74 11.24 3.25
C MET A 20 -27.76 10.97 2.13
N SER A 21 -28.36 9.78 2.17
CA SER A 21 -29.41 9.36 1.25
C SER A 21 -30.77 9.32 1.95
N PHE A 22 -31.79 9.96 1.36
CA PHE A 22 -33.17 9.85 1.84
C PHE A 22 -34.07 9.25 0.76
N LEU A 23 -34.73 8.14 1.08
CA LEU A 23 -35.69 7.47 0.21
C LEU A 23 -37.06 7.45 0.91
N GLY A 24 -38.12 7.90 0.22
CA GLY A 24 -39.50 7.85 0.73
C GLY A 24 -39.93 9.02 1.63
N CYS A 25 -39.37 10.22 1.48
CA CYS A 25 -39.80 11.39 2.26
C CYS A 25 -41.19 11.90 1.85
N THR A 26 -42.03 12.19 2.85
CA THR A 26 -43.31 12.90 2.67
C THR A 26 -43.24 14.29 3.30
N LEU A 27 -44.00 15.23 2.75
CA LEU A 27 -43.93 16.64 3.12
C LEU A 27 -44.58 16.86 4.50
N TYR A 28 -43.77 17.18 5.51
CA TYR A 28 -44.24 17.44 6.86
C TYR A 28 -44.55 18.93 7.04
N ASN A 29 -45.84 19.27 7.09
CA ASN A 29 -46.35 20.65 7.25
C ASN A 29 -46.55 21.08 8.71
N GLY A 30 -45.94 20.39 9.67
CA GLY A 30 -45.99 20.75 11.09
C GLY A 30 -44.81 21.62 11.53
N ASN A 31 -44.95 22.29 12.67
CA ASN A 31 -43.80 22.96 13.31
C ASN A 31 -42.84 21.91 13.89
N LEU A 32 -41.53 22.15 13.73
CA LEU A 32 -40.47 21.27 14.25
C LEU A 32 -40.49 21.28 15.79
N PRO A 33 -40.27 20.11 16.44
CA PRO A 33 -40.35 20.02 17.90
C PRO A 33 -39.24 20.86 18.54
N THR A 34 -39.63 21.74 19.45
CA THR A 34 -38.71 22.48 20.33
C THR A 34 -38.32 21.54 21.47
N ILE A 35 -37.02 21.36 21.68
CA ILE A 35 -36.44 20.39 22.61
C ILE A 35 -37.08 20.55 24.00
N PRO A 36 -37.81 19.55 24.54
CA PRO A 36 -38.19 19.53 25.93
C PRO A 36 -36.98 19.07 26.75
N THR A 37 -36.49 19.93 27.62
CA THR A 37 -35.59 19.57 28.72
C THR A 37 -36.35 18.69 29.70
N THR A 38 -36.27 17.37 29.54
CA THR A 38 -36.69 16.45 30.60
C THR A 38 -35.87 15.18 30.63
N THR A 39 -35.39 14.96 31.84
CA THR A 39 -34.48 13.95 32.37
C THR A 39 -35.08 12.54 32.34
N SER A 40 -34.17 11.56 32.21
CA SER A 40 -34.28 10.13 32.59
C SER A 40 -34.38 9.12 31.46
N GLY A 41 -33.44 8.19 31.49
CA GLY A 41 -33.45 6.95 30.73
C GLY A 41 -32.03 6.44 30.52
N THR A 42 -31.34 6.07 31.60
CA THR A 42 -30.01 5.44 31.56
C THR A 42 -30.09 4.11 30.81
N SER A 43 -29.94 4.14 29.48
CA SER A 43 -29.38 3.02 28.73
C SER A 43 -27.88 3.26 28.68
N VAL A 44 -27.15 2.44 29.43
CA VAL A 44 -25.69 2.37 29.48
C VAL A 44 -25.13 2.63 28.06
N PRO A 45 -24.39 3.72 27.83
CA PRO A 45 -23.54 3.81 26.66
C PRO A 45 -22.56 2.65 26.79
N ALA A 46 -22.46 1.80 25.76
CA ALA A 46 -21.23 1.05 25.58
C ALA A 46 -20.12 2.08 25.32
N THR A 47 -19.56 2.61 26.41
CA THR A 47 -18.25 3.25 26.40
C THR A 47 -17.33 2.28 25.71
N LEU A 48 -16.80 2.67 24.55
CA LEU A 48 -15.54 2.11 24.05
C LEU A 48 -14.61 2.03 25.27
N PRO A 49 -13.96 0.87 25.50
CA PRO A 49 -13.07 0.72 26.65
C PRO A 49 -12.08 1.88 26.64
N MET A 50 -11.89 2.47 27.82
CA MET A 50 -10.93 3.53 28.09
C MET A 50 -9.64 3.27 27.29
N ASN A 51 -9.15 4.23 26.52
CA ASN A 51 -7.85 4.13 25.84
C ASN A 51 -6.78 3.77 26.87
N ASN A 52 -6.47 2.48 26.96
CA ASN A 52 -5.53 1.90 27.91
C ASN A 52 -4.21 1.49 27.24
N CYS A 53 -4.11 1.75 25.92
CA CYS A 53 -2.92 1.51 25.14
C CYS A 53 -1.96 2.69 25.26
N THR A 54 -0.67 2.40 25.30
CA THR A 54 0.41 3.39 25.34
C THR A 54 0.66 4.01 23.96
N GLU A 55 1.45 5.09 23.88
CA GLU A 55 1.81 5.74 22.60
C GLU A 55 2.52 4.82 21.59
N LYS A 56 3.00 3.66 22.03
CA LYS A 56 3.70 2.66 21.20
C LYS A 56 2.78 1.52 20.74
N GLU A 57 1.49 1.60 21.03
CA GLU A 57 0.53 0.54 20.78
C GLU A 57 -0.61 1.02 19.86
N PHE A 58 -1.02 0.13 18.96
CA PHE A 58 -2.15 0.31 18.08
C PHE A 58 -3.39 -0.37 18.66
N VAL A 59 -4.56 0.26 18.52
CA VAL A 59 -5.83 -0.25 19.05
C VAL A 59 -6.62 -0.95 17.96
N CYS A 60 -6.90 -2.24 18.13
CA CYS A 60 -7.77 -2.99 17.24
C CYS A 60 -9.20 -2.43 17.28
N ARG A 61 -9.80 -2.17 16.11
CA ARG A 61 -11.06 -1.39 15.99
C ARG A 61 -12.25 -2.10 16.64
N ALA A 62 -12.38 -3.41 16.46
CA ALA A 62 -13.53 -4.17 16.96
C ALA A 62 -13.41 -4.61 18.43
N SER A 63 -12.20 -4.98 18.87
CA SER A 63 -11.97 -5.57 20.20
C SER A 63 -11.44 -4.59 21.24
N GLY A 64 -10.84 -3.47 20.81
CA GLY A 64 -10.12 -2.56 21.70
C GLY A 64 -8.81 -3.13 22.26
N HIS A 65 -8.34 -4.27 21.72
CA HIS A 65 -7.07 -4.87 22.11
C HIS A 65 -5.88 -4.03 21.63
N CYS A 66 -4.82 -3.96 22.42
CA CYS A 66 -3.60 -3.22 22.09
C CYS A 66 -2.56 -4.17 21.51
N ILE A 67 -2.09 -3.87 20.30
CA ILE A 67 -0.92 -4.52 19.69
C ILE A 67 0.23 -3.53 19.59
N GLN A 68 1.46 -3.97 19.39
CA GLN A 68 2.59 -3.05 19.21
C GLN A 68 2.49 -2.33 17.86
N MET A 69 2.96 -1.09 17.77
CA MET A 69 2.98 -0.36 16.48
C MET A 69 3.77 -1.08 15.38
N ILE A 70 4.75 -1.91 15.76
CA ILE A 70 5.53 -2.70 14.81
C ILE A 70 4.70 -3.81 14.14
N GLN A 71 3.58 -4.20 14.76
CA GLN A 71 2.63 -5.22 14.28
C GLN A 71 1.51 -4.62 13.41
N LYS A 72 1.54 -3.31 13.16
CA LYS A 72 0.61 -2.66 12.25
C LYS A 72 1.26 -2.53 10.88
N CYS A 73 0.62 -2.94 9.80
CA CYS A 73 1.22 -2.98 8.47
C CYS A 73 2.46 -3.89 8.41
N ASP A 74 2.35 -5.09 8.94
CA ASP A 74 3.41 -6.11 8.93
C ASP A 74 3.01 -7.37 8.13
N PHE A 75 1.96 -7.31 7.30
CA PHE A 75 1.44 -8.44 6.53
C PHE A 75 0.95 -9.61 7.39
N ARG A 76 0.75 -9.41 8.70
CA ARG A 76 0.17 -10.41 9.59
C ARG A 76 -1.04 -9.82 10.31
N PRO A 77 -2.21 -10.48 10.25
CA PRO A 77 -3.35 -10.04 11.05
C PRO A 77 -3.13 -10.41 12.52
N ASP A 78 -2.72 -9.43 13.32
CA ASP A 78 -2.63 -9.50 14.77
C ASP A 78 -3.94 -9.08 15.45
N CYS A 79 -4.71 -8.21 14.82
CA CYS A 79 -6.08 -7.94 15.24
C CYS A 79 -7.06 -9.00 14.70
N SER A 80 -8.01 -9.43 15.54
CA SER A 80 -9.06 -10.38 15.15
C SER A 80 -9.95 -9.89 13.99
N ASP A 81 -10.02 -8.58 13.78
CA ASP A 81 -10.76 -7.91 12.71
C ASP A 81 -9.87 -7.42 11.56
N LYS A 82 -8.57 -7.76 11.57
CA LYS A 82 -7.55 -7.28 10.60
C LYS A 82 -7.47 -5.75 10.48
N SER A 83 -7.87 -5.03 11.53
CA SER A 83 -7.89 -3.56 11.50
C SER A 83 -6.49 -2.94 11.41
N ASP A 84 -5.50 -3.66 11.91
CA ASP A 84 -4.06 -3.38 11.80
C ASP A 84 -3.55 -3.38 10.35
N GLU A 85 -4.08 -4.25 9.49
CA GLU A 85 -3.67 -4.37 8.07
C GLU A 85 -4.61 -3.63 7.09
N SER A 86 -5.78 -3.17 7.55
CA SER A 86 -6.81 -2.59 6.69
C SER A 86 -6.49 -1.24 6.03
N ALA A 87 -5.53 -0.49 6.59
CA ALA A 87 -5.10 0.83 6.09
C ALA A 87 -3.64 0.79 5.57
N CYS A 88 -3.18 -0.39 5.19
CA CYS A 88 -1.83 -0.68 4.74
C CYS A 88 -1.81 -1.00 3.24
N VAL A 89 -0.63 -1.30 2.68
CA VAL A 89 -0.55 -1.86 1.33
C VAL A 89 -1.13 -3.28 1.35
N MET A 90 -1.91 -3.64 0.33
CA MET A 90 -2.38 -5.02 0.19
C MET A 90 -1.24 -5.95 -0.21
N GLU A 91 -1.33 -7.22 0.21
CA GLU A 91 -0.36 -8.26 -0.14
C GLU A 91 -0.29 -8.51 -1.65
N ALA A 92 -1.43 -8.43 -2.35
CA ALA A 92 -1.53 -8.56 -3.80
C ALA A 92 -2.33 -7.39 -4.39
N CYS A 93 -1.94 -6.94 -5.58
CA CYS A 93 -2.58 -5.87 -6.32
C CYS A 93 -2.52 -6.15 -7.83
N ASP A 94 -3.67 -6.50 -8.39
CA ASP A 94 -3.94 -6.72 -9.82
C ASP A 94 -4.67 -5.53 -10.47
N PHE A 95 -4.98 -4.48 -9.70
CA PHE A 95 -5.67 -3.26 -10.13
C PHE A 95 -7.09 -3.41 -10.72
N GLU A 96 -7.66 -4.62 -10.74
CA GLU A 96 -8.97 -4.93 -11.36
C GLU A 96 -10.14 -4.21 -10.66
N ASP A 97 -10.04 -3.99 -9.36
CA ASP A 97 -11.02 -3.23 -8.57
C ASP A 97 -10.96 -1.71 -8.81
N LYS A 98 -10.11 -1.25 -9.75
CA LYS A 98 -9.83 0.18 -10.04
C LYS A 98 -9.26 0.93 -8.84
N GLY A 99 -8.75 0.19 -7.86
CA GLY A 99 -8.06 0.70 -6.69
C GLY A 99 -6.55 0.65 -6.88
N LEU A 100 -5.83 1.43 -6.08
CA LEU A 100 -4.37 1.35 -5.99
C LEU A 100 -3.93 0.43 -4.84
N CYS A 101 -4.80 -0.38 -4.25
CA CYS A 101 -4.43 -1.38 -3.24
C CYS A 101 -3.61 -0.83 -2.04
N GLY A 102 -3.92 0.38 -1.60
CA GLY A 102 -3.20 1.09 -0.54
C GLY A 102 -1.97 1.86 -1.01
N TRP A 103 -1.50 1.67 -2.25
CA TRP A 103 -0.48 2.49 -2.87
C TRP A 103 -0.97 3.92 -3.07
N HIS A 104 -0.05 4.87 -2.95
CA HIS A 104 -0.36 6.29 -3.04
C HIS A 104 0.74 7.06 -3.78
N GLN A 105 0.43 8.24 -4.33
CA GLN A 105 1.37 9.06 -5.11
C GLN A 105 1.78 10.30 -4.30
N PRO A 106 2.93 10.26 -3.57
CA PRO A 106 3.27 11.29 -2.59
C PRO A 106 3.39 12.69 -3.18
N ALA A 107 3.87 12.80 -4.42
CA ALA A 107 4.04 14.07 -5.10
C ALA A 107 2.71 14.75 -5.44
N LEU A 108 1.64 13.98 -5.69
CA LEU A 108 0.32 14.52 -6.03
C LEU A 108 -0.47 14.94 -4.79
N GLU A 109 -0.31 14.22 -3.68
CA GLU A 109 -0.96 14.55 -2.41
C GLU A 109 -0.52 15.91 -1.86
N GLN A 110 0.76 16.28 -2.04
CA GLN A 110 1.28 17.59 -1.63
C GLN A 110 0.82 18.73 -2.55
N MET A 111 0.34 18.43 -3.75
CA MET A 111 -0.10 19.42 -4.74
C MET A 111 -1.61 19.71 -4.72
N SER A 112 -2.38 19.05 -3.86
CA SER A 112 -3.85 19.18 -3.75
C SER A 112 -4.35 20.56 -3.25
N GLY A 113 -3.44 21.54 -3.09
CA GLY A 113 -3.72 22.81 -2.42
C GLY A 113 -4.18 24.00 -3.28
N ASN A 114 -3.99 24.06 -4.61
CA ASN A 114 -4.57 25.17 -5.43
C ASN A 114 -4.42 25.15 -6.99
N TYR A 115 -3.92 24.11 -7.67
CA TYR A 115 -3.68 24.19 -9.13
C TYR A 115 -4.14 22.95 -9.91
N SER A 116 -5.42 22.92 -10.29
CA SER A 116 -6.02 21.86 -11.11
C SER A 116 -5.48 21.77 -12.55
N ILE A 117 -4.78 22.80 -13.05
CA ILE A 117 -4.34 22.92 -14.45
C ILE A 117 -2.97 22.27 -14.71
N HIS A 118 -2.10 22.09 -13.71
CA HIS A 118 -0.77 21.49 -13.92
C HIS A 118 -0.76 19.95 -13.84
N ILE A 119 -1.81 19.33 -13.30
CA ILE A 119 -1.84 17.87 -13.03
C ILE A 119 -2.08 17.05 -14.31
N THR A 120 -2.61 17.66 -15.37
CA THR A 120 -2.92 16.95 -16.63
C THR A 120 -1.67 16.65 -17.45
N ASN A 121 -0.67 17.54 -17.43
CA ASN A 121 0.55 17.41 -18.24
C ASN A 121 1.75 16.89 -17.43
N THR A 122 1.49 16.35 -16.24
CA THR A 122 2.54 15.83 -15.35
C THR A 122 2.73 14.33 -15.60
N PHE A 123 3.99 13.91 -15.74
CA PHE A 123 4.35 12.49 -15.79
C PHE A 123 4.00 11.83 -14.44
N LYS A 124 3.02 10.93 -14.44
CA LYS A 124 2.45 10.30 -13.23
C LYS A 124 1.97 8.87 -13.52
N TRP A 125 1.75 8.09 -12.46
CA TRP A 125 1.14 6.78 -12.57
C TRP A 125 -0.38 6.90 -12.71
N GLN A 126 -0.95 6.13 -13.64
CA GLN A 126 -2.37 6.10 -13.93
C GLN A 126 -2.82 4.67 -14.23
N LEU A 127 -4.08 4.37 -13.93
CA LEU A 127 -4.70 3.11 -14.33
C LEU A 127 -5.02 3.16 -15.82
N GLY A 128 -4.63 2.12 -16.54
CA GLY A 128 -4.80 1.95 -17.97
C GLY A 128 -5.37 0.58 -18.32
N ARG A 129 -5.83 0.47 -19.56
CA ARG A 129 -6.33 -0.78 -20.15
C ARG A 129 -6.19 -0.73 -21.66
N GLY A 130 -6.08 -1.88 -22.30
CA GLY A 130 -5.88 -2.01 -23.75
C GLY A 130 -7.02 -1.43 -24.60
N ALA A 131 -8.27 -1.58 -24.14
CA ALA A 131 -9.47 -1.24 -24.90
C ALA A 131 -9.64 0.25 -25.23
N ASN A 132 -8.88 1.15 -24.58
CA ASN A 132 -8.98 2.60 -24.77
C ASN A 132 -7.70 3.23 -25.36
N LEU A 133 -6.76 2.42 -25.88
CA LEU A 133 -5.54 2.96 -26.47
C LEU A 133 -5.88 3.70 -27.77
N TYR A 134 -5.48 4.97 -27.87
CA TYR A 134 -5.52 5.67 -29.16
C TYR A 134 -4.47 5.07 -30.09
N PRO A 135 -4.62 5.16 -31.43
CA PRO A 135 -3.71 4.51 -32.40
C PRO A 135 -2.21 4.86 -32.23
N GLU A 136 -1.89 6.02 -31.64
CA GLU A 136 -0.51 6.44 -31.35
C GLU A 136 0.07 5.82 -30.06
N GLN A 137 -0.80 5.37 -29.15
CA GLN A 137 -0.47 4.71 -27.86
C GLN A 137 -0.52 3.18 -27.95
N GLU A 138 -1.28 2.63 -28.91
CA GLU A 138 -1.35 1.19 -29.21
C GLU A 138 0.02 0.55 -29.46
N GLN A 139 1.03 1.33 -29.84
CA GLN A 139 2.37 0.82 -30.15
C GLN A 139 3.30 0.72 -28.91
N HIS A 140 2.95 1.38 -27.80
CA HIS A 140 3.85 1.58 -26.65
C HIS A 140 3.27 1.08 -25.32
N CYS A 141 1.95 1.07 -25.16
CA CYS A 141 1.27 0.47 -24.01
C CYS A 141 0.95 -1.02 -24.24
N PRO A 142 0.80 -1.83 -23.17
CA PRO A 142 0.30 -3.18 -23.27
C PRO A 142 -1.12 -3.22 -23.86
N SER A 143 -1.32 -4.01 -24.92
CA SER A 143 -2.64 -4.26 -25.50
C SER A 143 -3.54 -5.10 -24.59
N THR A 144 -2.94 -5.94 -23.75
CA THR A 144 -3.66 -6.78 -22.80
C THR A 144 -3.03 -6.68 -21.43
N ASP A 145 -3.90 -6.65 -20.45
CA ASP A 145 -3.61 -6.83 -19.03
C ASP A 145 -2.99 -8.21 -18.76
N HIS A 146 -2.08 -8.31 -17.78
CA HIS A 146 -1.40 -9.58 -17.50
C HIS A 146 -2.32 -10.53 -16.72
N THR A 147 -3.04 -10.01 -15.71
CA THR A 147 -3.96 -10.78 -14.85
C THR A 147 -5.03 -11.51 -15.65
N THR A 148 -5.73 -10.77 -16.51
CA THR A 148 -6.90 -11.27 -17.27
C THR A 148 -6.53 -11.78 -18.66
N CYS A 149 -5.34 -11.42 -19.18
CA CYS A 149 -4.96 -11.61 -20.58
C CYS A 149 -5.97 -10.97 -21.56
N THR A 150 -6.69 -9.93 -21.14
CA THR A 150 -7.70 -9.24 -21.95
C THR A 150 -7.40 -7.74 -22.11
N GLU A 151 -8.03 -7.11 -23.10
CA GLU A 151 -7.94 -5.66 -23.30
C GLU A 151 -8.75 -4.85 -22.28
N GLU A 152 -9.64 -5.51 -21.53
CA GLU A 152 -10.53 -4.88 -20.53
C GLU A 152 -9.94 -4.84 -19.12
N GLY A 153 -8.92 -5.66 -18.83
CA GLY A 153 -8.21 -5.67 -17.55
C GLY A 153 -7.40 -4.40 -17.32
N TRP A 154 -7.06 -4.16 -16.06
CA TRP A 154 -6.47 -2.92 -15.59
C TRP A 154 -5.04 -3.12 -15.14
N TYR A 155 -4.15 -2.29 -15.65
CA TYR A 155 -2.77 -2.23 -15.18
C TYR A 155 -2.39 -0.80 -14.82
N LEU A 156 -1.28 -0.65 -14.11
CA LEU A 156 -0.74 0.66 -13.77
C LEU A 156 0.32 1.06 -14.81
N PHE A 157 0.23 2.24 -15.39
CA PHE A 157 1.23 2.73 -16.35
C PHE A 157 1.60 4.19 -16.12
N ALA A 158 2.79 4.57 -16.59
CA ALA A 158 3.28 5.93 -16.57
C ALA A 158 3.29 6.50 -18.00
N ASP A 159 2.39 7.44 -18.27
CA ASP A 159 2.18 8.03 -19.61
C ASP A 159 3.31 9.00 -20.00
N SER A 160 4.20 8.54 -20.87
CA SER A 160 5.35 9.27 -21.38
C SER A 160 5.00 10.40 -22.36
N SER A 161 3.74 10.51 -22.79
CA SER A 161 3.22 11.66 -23.54
C SER A 161 3.25 12.95 -22.70
N ASN A 162 3.23 12.81 -21.38
CA ASN A 162 3.23 13.89 -20.41
C ASN A 162 4.63 14.09 -19.79
N GLY A 163 4.88 15.32 -19.34
CA GLY A 163 6.10 15.68 -18.63
C GLY A 163 7.35 15.88 -19.51
N GLU A 164 8.48 16.10 -18.84
CA GLU A 164 9.76 16.46 -19.46
C GLU A 164 10.79 15.32 -19.37
N PHE A 165 11.86 15.43 -20.18
CA PHE A 165 12.96 14.46 -20.17
C PHE A 165 13.53 14.28 -18.74
N GLY A 166 13.61 13.02 -18.30
CA GLY A 166 14.19 12.68 -17.00
C GLY A 166 13.27 12.95 -15.81
N GLN A 167 12.04 13.46 -16.02
CA GLN A 167 11.03 13.55 -14.98
C GLN A 167 10.67 12.16 -14.45
N THR A 168 10.33 12.08 -13.17
CA THR A 168 10.01 10.83 -12.49
C THR A 168 8.58 10.82 -11.97
N ALA A 169 7.92 9.68 -12.08
CA ALA A 169 6.63 9.38 -11.46
C ALA A 169 6.86 8.34 -10.36
N ASP A 170 6.47 8.68 -9.14
CA ASP A 170 6.65 7.82 -7.96
C ASP A 170 5.27 7.41 -7.43
N ILE A 171 5.08 6.11 -7.24
CA ILE A 171 4.01 5.53 -6.44
C ILE A 171 4.63 4.75 -5.29
N ALA A 172 4.11 4.92 -4.09
CA ALA A 172 4.71 4.42 -2.86
C ALA A 172 3.68 3.66 -2.02
N THR A 173 4.16 2.68 -1.25
CA THR A 173 3.37 2.07 -0.19
C THR A 173 3.21 3.05 0.99
N PRO A 174 2.18 2.89 1.83
CA PRO A 174 2.23 3.37 3.20
C PRO A 174 3.45 2.78 3.93
N VAL A 175 3.74 3.29 5.12
CA VAL A 175 4.85 2.75 5.92
C VAL A 175 4.55 1.29 6.28
N ILE A 176 5.43 0.40 5.82
CA ILE A 176 5.48 -1.01 6.24
C ILE A 176 6.32 -1.05 7.51
N SER A 177 5.75 -1.60 8.57
CA SER A 177 6.36 -1.53 9.90
C SER A 177 7.46 -2.56 10.08
N LEU A 178 7.23 -3.81 9.68
CA LEU A 178 8.19 -4.89 9.78
C LEU A 178 7.95 -5.93 8.69
N THR A 179 9.02 -6.48 8.13
CA THR A 179 8.95 -7.60 7.20
C THR A 179 9.76 -8.79 7.68
N GLY A 180 9.36 -9.98 7.22
CA GLY A 180 10.09 -11.23 7.42
C GLY A 180 11.41 -11.30 6.62
N PRO A 181 12.29 -12.25 6.97
CA PRO A 181 13.60 -12.42 6.37
C PRO A 181 13.57 -12.83 4.89
N ARG A 182 12.51 -13.50 4.46
CA ARG A 182 12.34 -14.00 3.09
C ARG A 182 11.46 -13.10 2.23
N CYS A 183 11.07 -11.94 2.75
CA CYS A 183 10.18 -11.00 2.10
C CYS A 183 10.69 -10.63 0.70
N LYS A 184 9.85 -10.83 -0.29
CA LYS A 184 10.09 -10.48 -1.69
C LYS A 184 8.91 -9.70 -2.23
N ILE A 185 9.18 -8.81 -3.15
CA ILE A 185 8.17 -8.21 -4.01
C ILE A 185 8.34 -8.74 -5.43
N ILE A 186 7.25 -9.24 -5.99
CA ILE A 186 7.16 -9.78 -7.33
C ILE A 186 6.14 -8.96 -8.10
N PHE A 187 6.45 -8.65 -9.34
CA PHE A 187 5.55 -7.90 -10.20
C PHE A 187 5.84 -8.21 -11.66
N TRP A 188 4.88 -7.93 -12.52
CA TRP A 188 5.05 -7.95 -13.96
C TRP A 188 5.28 -6.53 -14.46
N ASN A 189 6.19 -6.38 -15.42
CA ASN A 189 6.45 -5.11 -16.06
C ASN A 189 6.45 -5.24 -17.58
N HIS A 190 5.99 -4.20 -18.24
CA HIS A 190 6.04 -4.07 -19.69
C HIS A 190 6.75 -2.77 -20.02
N MET A 191 7.78 -2.90 -20.85
CA MET A 191 8.68 -1.81 -21.21
C MET A 191 9.00 -1.91 -22.69
N ASN A 192 8.16 -1.31 -23.54
CA ASN A 192 8.32 -1.35 -24.98
C ASN A 192 8.41 0.05 -25.59
N GLY A 193 9.55 0.39 -26.19
CA GLY A 193 9.71 1.65 -26.91
C GLY A 193 11.17 2.06 -27.13
N SER A 194 11.42 2.76 -28.23
CA SER A 194 12.78 3.16 -28.64
C SER A 194 13.43 4.20 -27.73
N THR A 195 12.60 4.98 -27.02
CA THR A 195 13.06 6.04 -26.12
C THR A 195 12.56 5.85 -24.70
N ILE A 196 12.13 4.64 -24.35
CA ILE A 196 11.65 4.33 -23.01
C ILE A 196 12.73 4.63 -21.97
N GLY A 197 12.30 5.14 -20.83
CA GLY A 197 13.22 5.46 -19.74
C GLY A 197 13.54 4.25 -18.89
N SER A 198 13.28 4.36 -17.58
CA SER A 198 13.64 3.31 -16.62
C SER A 198 12.55 3.08 -15.59
N LEU A 199 12.42 1.83 -15.15
CA LEU A 199 11.66 1.45 -13.97
C LEU A 199 12.65 1.15 -12.84
N GLU A 200 12.40 1.71 -11.66
CA GLU A 200 13.20 1.49 -10.46
C GLU A 200 12.30 1.08 -9.29
N VAL A 201 12.78 0.13 -8.48
CA VAL A 201 12.19 -0.20 -7.18
C VAL A 201 13.13 0.33 -6.12
N LEU A 202 12.62 1.27 -5.31
CA LEU A 202 13.36 1.93 -4.26
C LEU A 202 12.79 1.55 -2.90
N CYS A 203 13.66 1.47 -1.90
CA CYS A 203 13.28 1.33 -0.50
C CYS A 203 13.68 2.61 0.24
N LYS A 204 12.71 3.26 0.87
CA LYS A 204 12.90 4.49 1.65
C LYS A 204 12.73 4.17 3.13
N SER A 205 13.78 4.36 3.93
CA SER A 205 13.72 4.23 5.39
C SER A 205 14.22 5.52 6.04
N SER A 206 13.35 6.17 6.82
CA SER A 206 13.57 7.52 7.39
C SER A 206 14.11 8.52 6.34
N ASN A 207 15.42 8.79 6.33
CA ASN A 207 16.08 9.75 5.44
C ASN A 207 16.95 9.11 4.35
N LYS A 208 16.98 7.78 4.24
CA LYS A 208 17.78 7.05 3.26
C LYS A 208 16.88 6.37 2.25
N THR A 209 17.11 6.67 0.98
CA THR A 209 16.52 5.93 -0.14
C THR A 209 17.59 5.07 -0.78
N SER A 210 17.38 3.75 -0.79
CA SER A 210 18.24 2.78 -1.47
C SER A 210 17.54 2.23 -2.70
N LYS A 211 18.25 2.14 -3.82
CA LYS A 211 17.77 1.46 -5.01
C LYS A 211 17.97 -0.04 -4.87
N LEU A 212 16.87 -0.81 -4.96
CA LEU A 212 16.89 -2.26 -4.86
C LEU A 212 16.95 -2.92 -6.24
N TRP A 213 16.24 -2.35 -7.20
CA TRP A 213 16.16 -2.88 -8.56
C TRP A 213 16.01 -1.77 -9.58
N THR A 214 16.51 -2.01 -10.80
CA THR A 214 16.39 -1.09 -11.91
C THR A 214 16.40 -1.84 -13.23
N GLN A 215 15.56 -1.39 -14.15
CA GLN A 215 15.54 -1.83 -15.53
C GLN A 215 15.38 -0.62 -16.43
N SER A 216 16.07 -0.61 -17.56
CA SER A 216 16.16 0.55 -18.45
C SER A 216 16.15 0.11 -19.90
N GLY A 217 15.58 0.94 -20.77
CA GLY A 217 15.48 0.64 -22.19
C GLY A 217 14.42 -0.42 -22.53
N SER A 218 14.23 -0.65 -23.83
CA SER A 218 13.20 -1.55 -24.35
C SER A 218 13.51 -3.02 -24.01
N GLN A 219 12.52 -3.72 -23.44
CA GLN A 219 12.55 -5.16 -23.18
C GLN A 219 11.73 -5.96 -24.20
N GLY A 220 11.14 -5.28 -25.18
CA GLY A 220 10.23 -5.85 -26.16
C GLY A 220 8.77 -5.82 -25.72
N PRO A 221 7.86 -6.33 -26.57
CA PRO A 221 6.41 -6.16 -26.41
C PRO A 221 5.77 -7.17 -25.43
N GLN A 222 6.55 -7.79 -24.55
CA GLN A 222 6.11 -8.84 -23.64
C GLN A 222 6.14 -8.37 -22.19
N TRP A 223 5.26 -8.95 -21.37
CA TRP A 223 5.32 -8.80 -19.92
C TRP A 223 6.50 -9.61 -19.36
N ASN A 224 7.31 -8.99 -18.52
CA ASN A 224 8.46 -9.59 -17.88
C ASN A 224 8.24 -9.66 -16.37
N ARG A 225 8.46 -10.84 -15.78
CA ARG A 225 8.42 -11.01 -14.32
C ARG A 225 9.69 -10.46 -13.70
N ALA A 226 9.54 -9.59 -12.70
CA ALA A 226 10.62 -9.12 -11.85
C ALA A 226 10.42 -9.61 -10.42
N GLU A 227 11.53 -9.91 -9.75
CA GLU A 227 11.57 -10.33 -8.34
C GLU A 227 12.63 -9.50 -7.62
N VAL A 228 12.24 -8.88 -6.50
CA VAL A 228 13.11 -8.02 -5.71
C VAL A 228 13.08 -8.48 -4.26
N PHE A 229 14.24 -8.87 -3.75
CA PHE A 229 14.39 -9.28 -2.36
C PHE A 229 14.39 -8.05 -1.43
N LEU A 230 13.47 -8.04 -0.47
CA LEU A 230 13.36 -7.01 0.56
C LEU A 230 14.08 -7.44 1.84
N GLY A 231 13.82 -8.67 2.29
CA GLY A 231 14.30 -9.23 3.54
C GLY A 231 13.77 -8.51 4.79
N THR A 232 14.39 -8.75 5.94
CA THR A 232 13.99 -8.12 7.22
C THR A 232 14.28 -6.63 7.22
N ARG A 233 13.23 -5.81 7.23
CA ARG A 233 13.31 -4.35 7.28
C ARG A 233 12.24 -3.80 8.21
N SER A 234 12.48 -2.63 8.77
CA SER A 234 11.50 -1.94 9.62
C SER A 234 11.33 -0.48 9.22
N ASN A 235 10.11 0.02 9.42
CA ASN A 235 9.69 1.40 9.17
C ASN A 235 10.20 1.94 7.82
N PHE A 236 9.74 1.32 6.74
CA PHE A 236 10.17 1.67 5.39
C PHE A 236 8.99 1.72 4.42
N GLN A 237 9.21 2.34 3.27
CA GLN A 237 8.27 2.39 2.15
C GLN A 237 8.94 1.79 0.92
N VAL A 238 8.17 1.04 0.13
CA VAL A 238 8.57 0.63 -1.22
C VAL A 238 8.04 1.65 -2.21
N ILE A 239 8.87 2.05 -3.16
CA ILE A 239 8.53 3.06 -4.17
C ILE A 239 8.82 2.48 -5.55
N PHE A 240 7.81 2.48 -6.41
CA PHE A 240 7.97 2.26 -7.84
C PHE A 240 8.15 3.61 -8.52
N ARG A 241 9.33 3.78 -9.11
CA ARG A 241 9.72 4.99 -9.82
C ARG A 241 9.82 4.69 -11.30
N ALA A 242 8.93 5.26 -12.09
CA ALA A 242 9.15 5.39 -13.52
C ALA A 242 9.95 6.67 -13.78
N LYS A 243 10.93 6.60 -14.66
CA LYS A 243 11.65 7.76 -15.18
C LYS A 243 11.34 7.89 -16.65
N ARG A 244 10.92 9.07 -17.08
CA ARG A 244 10.62 9.38 -18.47
C ARG A 244 11.91 9.42 -19.28
N GLY A 245 11.88 8.79 -20.45
CA GLY A 245 12.98 8.84 -21.40
C GLY A 245 13.00 10.14 -22.23
N VAL A 246 13.78 10.13 -23.31
CA VAL A 246 14.03 11.35 -24.13
C VAL A 246 12.84 11.78 -24.98
N SER A 247 11.90 10.88 -25.27
CA SER A 247 10.68 11.15 -26.03
C SER A 247 9.49 10.40 -25.41
N TYR A 248 8.34 10.47 -26.07
CA TYR A 248 7.08 9.79 -25.71
C TYR A 248 6.97 8.38 -26.32
N MET A 249 8.02 7.89 -26.98
CA MET A 249 7.99 6.59 -27.66
C MET A 249 8.40 5.48 -26.69
N GLY A 250 7.54 5.22 -25.71
CA GLY A 250 7.67 4.12 -24.77
C GLY A 250 7.10 4.42 -23.39
N ASP A 251 6.05 3.70 -23.01
CA ASP A 251 5.42 3.77 -21.70
C ASP A 251 5.91 2.63 -20.80
N VAL A 252 5.95 2.88 -19.50
CA VAL A 252 6.28 1.86 -18.49
C VAL A 252 4.98 1.42 -17.84
N ALA A 253 4.68 0.13 -17.93
CA ALA A 253 3.54 -0.46 -17.23
C ALA A 253 4.00 -1.50 -16.22
N VAL A 254 3.25 -1.63 -15.14
CA VAL A 254 3.39 -2.63 -14.09
C VAL A 254 2.04 -3.21 -13.74
N ASP A 255 2.04 -4.48 -13.40
CA ASP A 255 0.85 -5.25 -13.09
C ASP A 255 1.18 -6.38 -12.09
N ASP A 256 0.16 -6.98 -11.48
CA ASP A 256 0.26 -8.16 -10.63
C ASP A 256 1.33 -8.01 -9.52
N ILE A 257 1.26 -6.94 -8.74
CA ILE A 257 2.22 -6.64 -7.67
C ILE A 257 1.87 -7.48 -6.45
N THR A 258 2.78 -8.36 -6.04
CA THR A 258 2.60 -9.26 -4.90
C THR A 258 3.78 -9.20 -3.93
N PHE A 259 3.49 -9.19 -2.64
CA PHE A 259 4.45 -9.37 -1.55
C PHE A 259 4.40 -10.84 -1.09
N GLU A 260 5.49 -11.59 -1.29
CA GLU A 260 5.59 -12.99 -0.87
C GLU A 260 6.50 -13.12 0.37
N ASP A 261 6.11 -13.98 1.31
CA ASP A 261 6.85 -14.30 2.54
C ASP A 261 7.24 -13.06 3.37
N CYS A 262 6.39 -12.04 3.37
CA CYS A 262 6.67 -10.76 4.02
C CYS A 262 6.23 -10.65 5.48
N SER A 263 5.40 -11.57 5.97
CA SER A 263 5.02 -11.61 7.39
C SER A 263 6.24 -11.89 8.29
N PRO A 264 6.43 -11.15 9.40
CA PRO A 264 7.50 -11.37 10.36
C PRO A 264 7.46 -12.75 11.02
N LEU A 265 8.63 -13.22 11.47
CA LEU A 265 8.72 -14.42 12.31
C LEU A 265 8.14 -14.18 13.69
N LEU A 266 7.45 -15.18 14.23
CA LEU A 266 6.81 -15.10 15.54
C LEU A 266 7.77 -15.50 16.65
N ILE A 267 7.83 -14.67 17.70
CA ILE A 267 8.41 -15.10 18.97
C ILE A 267 7.46 -16.15 19.54
N SER A 268 7.82 -17.41 19.36
CA SER A 268 7.05 -18.51 19.94
C SER A 268 7.43 -18.67 21.40
N ASP A 269 6.45 -18.51 22.31
CA ASP A 269 6.59 -18.92 23.72
C ASP A 269 6.71 -20.45 23.87
N LYS A 270 6.44 -21.19 22.79
CA LYS A 270 6.63 -22.64 22.72
C LYS A 270 8.00 -22.97 22.13
N PRO A 271 8.67 -24.03 22.62
CA PRO A 271 9.90 -24.51 22.01
C PRO A 271 9.64 -24.91 20.55
N CYS A 272 10.61 -24.62 19.67
CA CYS A 272 10.56 -25.00 18.26
C CYS A 272 10.35 -26.52 18.11
N THR A 273 9.68 -26.92 17.03
CA THR A 273 9.43 -28.34 16.73
C THR A 273 10.72 -29.07 16.35
N SER A 274 10.66 -30.41 16.20
CA SER A 274 11.85 -31.21 15.85
C SER A 274 12.43 -30.86 14.48
N GLU A 275 11.66 -30.25 13.59
CA GLU A 275 12.07 -29.87 12.23
C GLU A 275 12.54 -28.40 12.14
N GLU A 276 12.54 -27.69 13.27
CA GLU A 276 12.89 -26.28 13.35
C GLU A 276 14.17 -26.07 14.18
N PHE A 277 14.86 -24.97 13.90
CA PHE A 277 16.01 -24.46 14.62
C PHE A 277 15.61 -23.20 15.39
N MET A 278 16.08 -23.09 16.64
CA MET A 278 15.85 -21.93 17.49
C MET A 278 17.01 -20.95 17.37
N CYS A 279 16.74 -19.78 16.78
CA CYS A 279 17.65 -18.65 16.67
C CYS A 279 18.03 -18.10 18.05
N ALA A 280 19.11 -17.31 18.16
CA ALA A 280 19.53 -16.74 19.44
C ALA A 280 18.50 -15.74 20.01
N ASN A 281 17.78 -15.05 19.13
CA ASN A 281 16.62 -14.21 19.46
C ASN A 281 15.32 -15.00 19.70
N LYS A 282 15.38 -16.33 19.75
CA LYS A 282 14.26 -17.27 20.00
C LYS A 282 13.22 -17.40 18.88
N TYR A 283 13.49 -16.88 17.68
CA TYR A 283 12.68 -17.25 16.52
C TYR A 283 12.92 -18.71 16.14
N CYS A 284 11.90 -19.33 15.57
CA CYS A 284 12.00 -20.67 15.00
C CYS A 284 12.05 -20.54 13.48
N ILE A 285 13.08 -21.12 12.87
CA ILE A 285 13.19 -21.25 11.42
C ILE A 285 13.25 -22.74 11.03
N PRO A 286 12.85 -23.12 9.82
CA PRO A 286 13.00 -24.49 9.34
C PRO A 286 14.49 -24.93 9.32
N LYS A 287 14.81 -26.17 9.69
CA LYS A 287 16.22 -26.66 9.69
C LYS A 287 16.91 -26.65 8.33
N ASN A 288 16.14 -26.68 7.24
CA ASN A 288 16.66 -26.56 5.87
C ASN A 288 17.14 -25.14 5.53
N ASN A 289 16.90 -24.17 6.41
CA ASN A 289 17.35 -22.78 6.30
C ASN A 289 18.60 -22.52 7.16
N LEU A 290 19.31 -23.58 7.56
CA LEU A 290 20.59 -23.45 8.25
C LEU A 290 21.72 -23.37 7.22
N CYS A 291 22.58 -22.37 7.36
CA CYS A 291 23.75 -22.16 6.51
C CYS A 291 23.41 -22.11 5.00
N ASP A 292 22.34 -21.41 4.63
CA ASP A 292 21.89 -21.24 3.25
C ASP A 292 22.28 -19.87 2.64
N PHE A 293 23.10 -19.10 3.37
CA PHE A 293 23.54 -17.74 3.05
C PHE A 293 22.42 -16.68 3.14
N VAL A 294 21.25 -17.04 3.67
CA VAL A 294 20.15 -16.12 3.95
C VAL A 294 20.05 -15.95 5.46
N ASN A 295 19.98 -14.70 5.92
CA ASN A 295 19.76 -14.43 7.35
C ASN A 295 18.26 -14.56 7.67
N ASP A 296 17.79 -15.80 7.82
CA ASP A 296 16.44 -16.17 8.22
C ASP A 296 16.19 -15.91 9.70
N CYS A 297 17.20 -16.04 10.56
CA CYS A 297 17.01 -15.70 11.97
C CYS A 297 16.89 -14.18 12.24
N ALA A 298 17.12 -13.31 11.25
CA ALA A 298 17.28 -11.86 11.37
C ALA A 298 18.41 -11.39 12.31
N ASP A 299 18.99 -12.27 13.14
CA ASP A 299 20.15 -12.05 14.00
C ASP A 299 21.41 -12.80 13.52
N ASN A 300 21.34 -13.47 12.37
CA ASN A 300 22.41 -14.22 11.73
C ASN A 300 22.88 -15.46 12.53
N SER A 301 22.05 -15.96 13.46
CA SER A 301 22.36 -17.15 14.28
C SER A 301 22.29 -18.45 13.51
N ASP A 302 21.59 -18.47 12.38
CA ASP A 302 21.43 -19.55 11.41
C ASP A 302 22.60 -19.70 10.43
N GLU A 303 23.37 -18.62 10.26
CA GLU A 303 24.56 -18.56 9.41
C GLU A 303 25.87 -18.64 10.21
N SER A 304 25.76 -18.96 11.51
CA SER A 304 26.93 -19.09 12.38
C SER A 304 27.71 -20.37 12.06
N PRO A 305 29.05 -20.33 11.95
CA PRO A 305 29.89 -21.50 11.67
C PRO A 305 29.92 -22.54 12.81
N SER A 306 29.23 -22.28 13.92
CA SER A 306 29.18 -23.13 15.12
C SER A 306 27.90 -23.98 15.24
N ILE A 307 27.09 -24.05 14.18
CA ILE A 307 25.82 -24.82 14.12
C ILE A 307 26.06 -26.22 13.59
#